data_AF-A0AAW3AJ85-F1
#
_entry.id   AF-A0AAW3AJ85-F1
#
_cell.length_a   1.000
_cell.length_b   1.000
_cell.length_c   1.000
_cell.angle_alpha   90.00
_cell.angle_beta   90.00
_cell.angle_gamma   90.00
#
_symmetry.space_group_name_H-M   'P 1'
#
loop_
_entity.id
_entity.type
_entity.pdbx_description
1 polymer ?
#
loop_
_entity_poly.entity_id
_entity_poly.type
_entity_poly.pdbx_seq_one_letter_code
_entity_poly.pdbx_strand_id
1 'polypeptide(L)'
;MRAARCSIIRVAAGLRMASSVVSEMKEQMLKRNKVEKQTISELRKKHGDVKLSDASIDAAYCGMRGITGLVYEPSLLDPVEGIRFRNRTIPECQKVLPKAPNGCETLPEAMFWLLMTGEVPTVEQARALNAELHRRADPVAIAAAQKAIAALPASTHPMT
;
A
#
# COMPACT_ATOMS: atom_id res chain seq x y z
N MET A 1 39.18 13.86 -33.56
CA MET A 1 38.94 12.82 -32.53
C MET A 1 38.87 13.49 -31.16
N ARG A 2 37.67 13.75 -30.63
CA ARG A 2 37.47 14.34 -29.30
C ARG A 2 36.97 13.22 -28.37
N ALA A 3 37.83 12.80 -27.45
CA ALA A 3 37.52 11.80 -26.45
C ALA A 3 36.46 12.33 -25.48
N ALA A 4 35.30 11.66 -25.44
CA ALA A 4 34.26 11.92 -24.47
C ALA A 4 34.76 11.50 -23.08
N ARG A 5 34.90 12.47 -22.17
CA ARG A 5 35.09 12.21 -20.74
C ARG A 5 33.77 11.67 -20.20
N CYS A 6 33.67 10.35 -20.08
CA CYS A 6 32.57 9.70 -19.39
C CYS A 6 32.75 9.96 -17.89
N SER A 7 32.04 10.96 -17.37
CA SER A 7 31.98 11.27 -15.95
C SER A 7 31.33 10.08 -15.24
N ILE A 8 32.14 9.28 -14.56
CA ILE A 8 31.69 8.20 -13.69
C ILE A 8 30.91 8.85 -12.55
N ILE A 9 29.58 8.85 -12.65
CA ILE A 9 28.71 9.12 -11.52
C ILE A 9 28.95 7.97 -10.54
N ARG A 10 29.74 8.24 -9.49
CA ARG A 10 29.83 7.39 -8.30
C ARG A 10 28.47 7.43 -7.61
N VAL A 11 27.54 6.61 -8.08
CA VAL A 11 26.36 6.24 -7.29
C VAL A 11 26.85 5.24 -6.25
N ALA A 12 27.27 5.74 -5.09
CA ALA A 12 27.35 4.92 -3.89
C ALA A 12 25.90 4.65 -3.42
N ALA A 13 25.17 3.86 -4.21
CA ALA A 13 24.01 3.15 -3.71
C ALA A 13 24.60 2.10 -2.76
N GLY A 14 24.67 2.44 -1.48
CA GLY A 14 24.93 1.44 -0.45
C GLY A 14 24.01 0.26 -0.75
N LEU A 15 24.58 -0.94 -0.90
CA LEU A 15 23.82 -2.17 -1.02
C LEU A 15 22.89 -2.23 0.20
N ARG A 16 21.64 -1.77 0.03
CA ARG A 16 20.60 -1.96 1.04
C ARG A 16 20.35 -3.46 1.04
N MET A 17 20.97 -4.18 1.96
CA MET A 17 20.67 -5.59 2.21
C MET A 17 19.15 -5.76 2.20
N ALA A 18 18.67 -6.70 1.40
CA ALA A 18 17.26 -7.04 1.37
C ALA A 18 16.84 -7.51 2.77
N SER A 19 15.89 -6.81 3.35
CA SER A 19 15.36 -7.15 4.67
C SER A 19 14.56 -8.44 4.55
N SER A 20 14.82 -9.40 5.45
CA SER A 20 14.19 -10.72 5.42
C SER A 20 12.67 -10.63 5.47
N VAL A 21 12.11 -9.74 6.30
CA VAL A 21 10.67 -9.50 6.42
C VAL A 21 10.04 -8.96 5.13
N VAL A 22 10.79 -8.17 4.34
CA VAL A 22 10.29 -7.63 3.07
C VAL A 22 10.35 -8.69 1.98
N SER A 23 11.38 -9.54 1.99
CA SER A 23 11.46 -10.70 1.10
C SER A 23 10.28 -11.64 1.37
N GLU A 24 9.99 -11.93 2.64
CA GLU A 24 8.85 -12.76 3.06
C GLU A 24 7.51 -12.15 2.62
N MET A 25 7.27 -10.87 2.92
CA MET A 25 6.05 -10.17 2.48
C MET A 25 5.90 -10.20 0.96
N LYS A 26 7.00 -9.98 0.23
CA LYS A 26 7.02 -10.04 -1.24
C LYS A 26 6.70 -11.44 -1.76
N GLU A 27 7.23 -12.48 -1.13
CA GLU A 27 6.92 -13.87 -1.48
C GLU A 27 5.44 -14.20 -1.26
N GLN A 28 4.86 -13.77 -0.12
CA GLN A 28 3.43 -13.91 0.14
C GLN A 28 2.57 -13.19 -0.91
N MET A 29 2.92 -11.94 -1.25
CA MET A 29 2.26 -11.19 -2.31
C MET A 29 2.35 -11.90 -3.66
N LEU A 30 3.53 -12.42 -4.03
CA LEU A 30 3.71 -13.14 -5.29
C LEU A 30 2.92 -14.45 -5.33
N LYS A 31 2.82 -15.16 -4.21
CA LYS A 31 1.99 -16.37 -4.08
C LYS A 31 0.53 -16.03 -4.32
N ARG A 32 0.01 -14.97 -3.69
CA ARG A 32 -1.37 -14.50 -3.87
C ARG A 32 -1.63 -14.05 -5.32
N ASN A 33 -0.75 -13.22 -5.87
CA ASN A 33 -0.87 -12.71 -7.23
C ASN A 33 -0.95 -13.82 -8.28
N LYS A 34 -0.27 -14.96 -8.08
CA LYS A 34 -0.36 -16.12 -8.99
C LYS A 34 -1.77 -16.71 -9.02
N VAL A 35 -2.41 -16.83 -7.86
CA VAL A 35 -3.79 -17.33 -7.73
C VAL A 35 -4.77 -16.32 -8.32
N GLU A 36 -4.69 -15.06 -7.88
CA GLU A 36 -5.61 -14.00 -8.32
C GLU A 36 -5.52 -13.73 -9.82
N LYS A 37 -4.32 -13.79 -10.42
CA LYS A 37 -4.14 -13.63 -11.86
C LYS A 37 -4.94 -14.68 -12.66
N GLN A 38 -5.00 -15.91 -12.18
CA GLN A 38 -5.81 -16.96 -12.80
C GLN A 38 -7.30 -16.65 -12.66
N THR A 39 -7.75 -16.31 -11.45
CA THR A 39 -9.14 -15.94 -11.17
C THR A 39 -9.61 -14.74 -12.02
N ILE A 40 -8.80 -13.68 -12.11
CA ILE A 40 -9.10 -12.49 -12.93
C ILE A 40 -9.16 -12.85 -14.41
N SER A 41 -8.23 -13.68 -14.90
CA SER A 41 -8.24 -14.14 -16.29
C SER A 41 -9.49 -14.94 -16.62
N GLU A 42 -9.92 -15.83 -15.73
CA GLU A 42 -11.17 -16.59 -15.87
C GLU A 42 -12.40 -15.70 -15.80
N LEU A 43 -12.45 -14.76 -14.85
CA LEU A 43 -13.55 -13.81 -14.69
C LEU A 43 -13.75 -13.00 -15.98
N ARG A 44 -12.66 -12.47 -16.55
CA ARG A 44 -12.71 -11.71 -17.81
C ARG A 44 -13.14 -12.57 -18.99
N LYS A 45 -12.73 -13.85 -19.05
CA LYS A 45 -13.13 -14.76 -20.12
C LYS A 45 -14.60 -15.16 -20.03
N LYS A 46 -15.13 -15.37 -18.82
CA LYS A 46 -16.51 -15.82 -18.58
C LYS A 46 -17.52 -14.67 -18.58
N HIS A 47 -17.12 -13.50 -18.10
CA HIS A 47 -18.02 -12.38 -17.81
C HIS A 47 -17.55 -11.04 -18.40
N GLY A 48 -16.69 -11.06 -19.42
CA GLY A 48 -16.13 -9.85 -20.02
C GLY A 48 -17.16 -8.86 -20.56
N ASP A 49 -18.27 -9.36 -21.09
CA ASP A 49 -19.34 -8.54 -21.67
C ASP A 49 -20.47 -8.19 -20.68
N VAL A 50 -20.33 -8.59 -19.41
CA VAL A 50 -21.33 -8.30 -18.38
C VAL A 50 -21.25 -6.82 -18.00
N LYS A 51 -22.37 -6.11 -18.13
CA LYS A 51 -22.48 -4.71 -17.72
C LYS A 51 -22.44 -4.60 -16.19
N LEU A 52 -21.50 -3.80 -15.66
CA LEU A 52 -21.33 -3.57 -14.22
C LEU A 52 -22.17 -2.41 -13.68
N SER A 53 -22.46 -1.41 -14.50
CA SER A 53 -23.31 -0.25 -14.15
C SER A 53 -23.80 0.43 -15.42
N ASP A 54 -25.02 0.99 -15.37
CA ASP A 54 -25.54 1.82 -16.46
C ASP A 54 -25.03 3.27 -16.32
N ALA A 55 -24.46 3.81 -17.40
CA ALA A 55 -23.97 5.18 -17.44
C ALA A 55 -25.06 6.14 -17.94
N SER A 56 -25.41 7.13 -17.12
CA SER A 56 -26.31 8.23 -17.50
C SER A 56 -25.53 9.50 -17.85
N ILE A 57 -26.18 10.44 -18.54
CA ILE A 57 -25.61 11.78 -18.82
C ILE A 57 -25.30 12.51 -17.50
N ASP A 58 -26.17 12.36 -16.51
CA ASP A 58 -25.99 12.96 -15.18
C ASP A 58 -24.74 12.41 -14.46
N ALA A 59 -24.50 11.10 -14.54
CA ALA A 59 -23.29 10.49 -13.99
C ALA A 59 -22.01 11.03 -14.64
N ALA A 60 -22.06 11.43 -15.92
CA ALA A 60 -20.92 12.06 -16.60
C ALA A 60 -20.63 13.48 -16.08
N TYR A 61 -21.68 14.29 -15.84
CA TYR A 61 -21.51 15.64 -15.29
C TYR A 61 -21.24 15.66 -13.78
N CYS A 62 -21.64 14.64 -13.03
CA CYS A 62 -21.42 14.52 -11.59
C CYS A 62 -20.19 13.70 -11.19
N GLY A 63 -19.24 13.48 -12.12
CA GLY A 63 -17.96 12.83 -11.80
C GLY A 63 -18.07 11.34 -11.47
N MET A 64 -18.77 10.56 -12.31
CA MET A 64 -18.94 9.10 -12.19
C MET A 64 -19.71 8.64 -10.94
N ARG A 65 -20.57 9.50 -10.38
CA ARG A 65 -21.42 9.14 -9.24
C ARG A 65 -22.31 7.94 -9.57
N GLY A 66 -22.17 6.85 -8.80
CA GLY A 66 -22.94 5.62 -8.97
C GLY A 66 -22.43 4.67 -10.07
N ILE A 67 -21.29 4.99 -10.70
CA ILE A 67 -20.67 4.15 -11.74
C ILE A 67 -19.54 3.33 -11.12
N THR A 68 -19.56 2.02 -11.38
CA THR A 68 -18.48 1.10 -10.96
C THR A 68 -17.32 1.22 -11.95
N GLY A 69 -16.42 2.18 -11.70
CA GLY A 69 -15.34 2.52 -12.64
C GLY A 69 -13.99 1.84 -12.39
N LEU A 70 -13.75 1.27 -11.20
CA LEU A 70 -12.47 0.67 -10.84
C LEU A 70 -12.64 -0.56 -9.96
N VAL A 71 -11.62 -1.42 -9.98
CA VAL A 71 -11.49 -2.56 -9.08
C VAL A 71 -10.52 -2.20 -7.96
N TYR A 72 -10.94 -2.35 -6.71
CA TYR A 72 -10.13 -2.12 -5.52
C TYR A 72 -10.23 -3.31 -4.56
N GLU A 73 -9.15 -4.07 -4.44
CA GLU A 73 -9.09 -5.35 -3.72
C GLU A 73 -8.84 -5.26 -2.19
N PRO A 74 -8.08 -4.26 -1.66
CA PRO A 74 -7.74 -4.27 -0.23
C PRO A 74 -8.93 -4.07 0.70
N SER A 75 -9.92 -3.28 0.31
CA SER A 75 -11.08 -2.98 1.16
C SER A 75 -12.37 -2.78 0.37
N LEU A 76 -13.48 -3.13 0.99
CA LEU A 76 -14.83 -2.95 0.46
C LEU A 76 -15.72 -2.33 1.54
N LEU A 77 -16.56 -1.37 1.15
CA LEU A 77 -17.54 -0.75 2.05
C LEU A 77 -18.85 -1.55 2.02
N ASP A 78 -19.18 -2.19 3.13
CA ASP A 78 -20.46 -2.84 3.36
C ASP A 78 -21.49 -1.81 3.87
N PRO A 79 -22.71 -1.76 3.32
CA PRO A 79 -23.72 -0.78 3.74
C PRO A 79 -24.23 -0.98 5.18
N VAL A 80 -24.07 -2.17 5.77
CA VAL A 80 -24.54 -2.49 7.13
C VAL A 80 -23.39 -2.47 8.12
N GLU A 81 -22.34 -3.23 7.82
CA GLU A 81 -21.20 -3.46 8.75
C GLU A 81 -20.07 -2.45 8.58
N GLY A 82 -20.15 -1.56 7.59
CA GLY A 82 -19.14 -0.57 7.29
C GLY A 82 -17.93 -1.14 6.53
N ILE A 83 -16.76 -0.52 6.71
CA ILE A 83 -15.58 -0.88 5.93
C ILE A 83 -15.02 -2.25 6.34
N ARG A 84 -14.73 -3.09 5.34
CA ARG A 84 -14.07 -4.38 5.50
C ARG A 84 -12.67 -4.33 4.88
N PHE A 85 -11.65 -4.77 5.62
CA PHE A 85 -10.28 -4.94 5.15
C PHE A 85 -10.04 -6.42 4.86
N ARG A 86 -9.87 -6.79 3.58
CA ARG A 86 -9.72 -8.19 3.17
C ARG A 86 -10.77 -9.12 3.80
N ASN A 87 -12.05 -8.69 3.72
CA ASN A 87 -13.23 -9.35 4.29
C ASN A 87 -13.34 -9.36 5.83
N ARG A 88 -12.53 -8.58 6.54
CA ARG A 88 -12.61 -8.44 8.01
C ARG A 88 -13.13 -7.06 8.39
N THR A 89 -14.07 -7.00 9.32
CA THR A 89 -14.56 -5.75 9.93
C THR A 89 -13.51 -5.14 10.86
N ILE A 90 -13.66 -3.86 11.19
CA ILE A 90 -12.77 -3.18 12.16
C ILE A 90 -12.69 -3.94 13.49
N PRO A 91 -13.79 -4.37 14.13
CA PRO A 91 -13.74 -5.12 15.39
C PRO A 91 -13.02 -6.46 15.27
N GLU A 92 -13.12 -7.14 14.12
CA GLU A 92 -12.39 -8.38 13.87
C GLU A 92 -10.90 -8.11 13.72
N CYS A 93 -10.51 -7.06 12.98
CA CYS A 93 -9.13 -6.60 12.87
C CYS A 93 -8.53 -6.28 14.26
N GLN A 94 -9.27 -5.58 15.12
CA GLN A 94 -8.83 -5.25 16.48
C GLN A 94 -8.59 -6.47 17.39
N LYS A 95 -9.26 -7.59 17.11
CA LYS A 95 -9.10 -8.85 17.84
C LYS A 95 -7.92 -9.67 17.33
N VAL A 96 -7.68 -9.70 16.02
CA VAL A 96 -6.70 -10.62 15.40
C VAL A 96 -5.34 -9.96 15.14
N LEU A 97 -5.29 -8.65 14.92
CA LEU A 97 -4.04 -7.98 14.56
C LEU A 97 -3.14 -7.78 15.80
N PRO A 98 -1.81 -7.95 15.64
CA PRO A 98 -0.84 -7.62 16.67
C PRO A 98 -0.99 -6.19 17.22
N LYS A 99 -0.85 -6.08 18.54
CA LYS A 99 -0.90 -4.81 19.28
C LYS A 99 0.48 -4.38 19.73
N ALA A 100 0.64 -3.10 20.01
CA ALA A 100 1.87 -2.58 20.59
C ALA A 100 2.11 -3.16 22.00
N PRO A 101 3.36 -3.33 22.45
CA PRO A 101 3.64 -3.65 23.85
C PRO A 101 3.01 -2.59 24.76
N ASN A 102 2.22 -3.03 25.75
CA ASN A 102 1.45 -2.17 26.66
C ASN A 102 0.38 -1.28 25.99
N GLY A 103 0.03 -1.55 24.72
CA GLY A 103 -1.00 -0.83 23.98
C GLY A 103 -2.29 -1.64 23.85
N CYS A 104 -3.42 -0.93 23.80
CA CYS A 104 -4.74 -1.53 23.54
C CYS A 104 -5.08 -1.58 22.04
N GLU A 105 -4.41 -0.76 21.24
CA GLU A 105 -4.66 -0.58 19.80
C GLU A 105 -3.74 -1.43 18.93
N THR A 106 -4.24 -1.76 17.73
CA THR A 106 -3.50 -2.53 16.73
C THR A 106 -2.41 -1.71 16.06
N LEU A 107 -1.30 -2.36 15.72
CA LEU A 107 -0.20 -1.73 15.00
C LEU A 107 -0.59 -1.38 13.55
N PRO A 108 -0.33 -0.14 13.06
CA PRO A 108 -0.59 0.22 11.67
C PRO A 108 0.24 -0.62 10.69
N GLU A 109 1.42 -1.08 11.08
CA GLU A 109 2.26 -1.99 10.30
C GLU A 109 1.59 -3.35 10.11
N ALA A 110 0.87 -3.82 11.13
CA ALA A 110 0.13 -5.07 11.04
C ALA A 110 -1.07 -4.94 10.08
N MET A 111 -1.75 -3.79 10.11
CA MET A 111 -2.78 -3.47 9.12
C MET A 111 -2.21 -3.39 7.71
N PHE A 112 -1.06 -2.72 7.54
CA PHE A 112 -0.38 -2.64 6.24
C PHE A 112 -0.05 -4.03 5.69
N TRP A 113 0.46 -4.94 6.53
CA TRP A 113 0.70 -6.33 6.13
C TRP A 113 -0.59 -7.00 5.65
N LEU A 114 -1.68 -6.92 6.43
CA LEU A 114 -2.97 -7.49 6.05
C LEU A 114 -3.46 -6.97 4.70
N LEU A 115 -3.34 -5.67 4.44
CA LEU A 115 -3.79 -5.07 3.18
C LEU A 115 -2.95 -5.59 2.00
N MET A 116 -1.64 -5.74 2.18
CA MET A 116 -0.73 -6.17 1.11
C MET A 116 -0.81 -7.68 0.84
N THR A 117 -0.84 -8.51 1.87
CA THR A 117 -0.75 -9.98 1.74
C THR A 117 -2.12 -10.67 1.80
N GLY A 118 -3.10 -10.04 2.44
CA GLY A 118 -4.39 -10.66 2.74
C GLY A 118 -4.37 -11.57 3.97
N GLU A 119 -3.23 -11.71 4.63
CA GLU A 119 -3.02 -12.60 5.79
C GLU A 119 -2.78 -11.79 7.07
N VAL A 120 -3.19 -12.34 8.21
CA VAL A 120 -2.93 -11.70 9.52
C VAL A 120 -1.45 -11.97 9.88
N PRO A 121 -0.64 -10.93 10.10
CA PRO A 121 0.77 -11.11 10.46
C PRO A 121 0.93 -11.65 11.90
N THR A 122 2.03 -12.35 12.14
CA THR A 122 2.47 -12.66 13.51
C THR A 122 3.04 -11.42 14.21
N VAL A 123 3.21 -11.49 15.53
CA VAL A 123 3.79 -10.40 16.32
C VAL A 123 5.23 -10.11 15.89
N GLU A 124 5.98 -11.15 15.53
CA GLU A 124 7.36 -11.07 15.06
C GLU A 124 7.43 -10.39 13.69
N GLN A 125 6.55 -10.77 12.76
CA GLN A 125 6.45 -10.14 11.45
C GLN A 125 6.09 -8.65 11.57
N ALA A 126 5.10 -8.30 12.39
CA ALA A 126 4.72 -6.91 12.63
C ALA A 126 5.88 -6.10 13.24
N ARG A 127 6.60 -6.67 14.22
CA ARG A 127 7.77 -6.03 14.84
C ARG A 127 8.93 -5.88 13.85
N ALA A 128 9.21 -6.90 13.05
CA ALA A 128 10.24 -6.85 12.03
C ALA A 128 9.93 -5.81 10.95
N LEU A 129 8.65 -5.70 10.54
CA LEU A 129 8.21 -4.68 9.61
C LEU A 129 8.35 -3.27 10.20
N ASN A 130 8.00 -3.07 11.48
CA ASN A 130 8.23 -1.81 12.18
C ASN A 130 9.72 -1.43 12.19
N ALA A 131 10.61 -2.37 12.54
CA ALA A 131 12.06 -2.13 12.52
C ALA A 131 12.58 -1.81 11.11
N GLU A 132 12.03 -2.48 10.09
CA GLU A 132 12.37 -2.22 8.69
C GLU A 132 11.92 -0.83 8.22
N LEU A 133 10.72 -0.38 8.61
CA LEU A 133 10.23 0.96 8.29
C LEU A 133 11.12 2.04 8.93
N HIS A 134 11.52 1.84 10.18
CA HIS A 134 12.49 2.72 10.85
C HIS A 134 13.85 2.72 10.15
N ARG A 135 14.34 1.55 9.74
CA ARG A 135 15.60 1.44 8.98
C ARG A 135 15.54 2.16 7.62
N ARG A 136 14.36 2.25 7.01
CA ARG A 136 14.13 2.96 5.74
C ARG A 136 14.04 4.48 5.90
N ALA A 137 13.93 4.98 7.12
CA ALA A 137 14.00 6.42 7.42
C ALA A 137 15.43 6.93 7.19
N ASP A 138 15.73 7.30 5.95
CA ASP A 138 17.05 7.76 5.52
C ASP A 138 17.30 9.20 6.01
N PRO A 139 18.28 9.42 6.90
CA PRO A 139 18.55 10.75 7.46
C PRO A 139 18.90 11.80 6.40
N VAL A 140 19.55 11.39 5.30
CA VAL A 140 19.94 12.32 4.23
C VAL A 140 18.72 12.78 3.45
N ALA A 141 17.81 11.85 3.14
CA ALA A 141 16.54 12.18 2.49
C ALA A 141 15.66 13.08 3.38
N ILE A 142 15.62 12.79 4.69
CA ILE A 142 14.89 13.60 5.67
C ILE A 142 15.45 15.02 5.74
N ALA A 143 16.77 15.19 5.82
CA ALA A 143 17.38 16.53 5.86
C ALA A 143 17.11 17.32 4.58
N ALA A 144 17.15 16.67 3.42
CA ALA A 144 16.80 17.31 2.14
C ALA A 144 15.33 17.73 2.10
N ALA A 145 14.41 16.87 2.56
CA ALA A 145 12.99 17.18 2.65
C ALA A 145 12.71 18.34 3.62
N GLN A 146 13.35 18.35 4.79
CA GLN A 146 13.23 19.43 5.76
C GLN A 146 13.68 20.77 5.19
N LYS A 147 14.79 20.80 4.44
CA LYS A 147 15.25 22.02 3.76
C LYS A 147 14.24 22.52 2.73
N ALA A 148 13.62 21.62 1.97
CA ALA A 148 12.59 21.98 1.01
C ALA A 148 11.33 22.55 1.70
N ILE A 149 10.87 21.90 2.78
CA ILE A 149 9.73 22.36 3.58
C ILE A 149 10.02 23.72 4.21
N ALA A 150 11.23 23.91 4.76
CA ALA A 150 11.64 25.18 5.37
C ALA A 150 11.78 26.34 4.36
N ALA A 151 11.89 26.04 3.06
CA ALA A 151 11.91 27.05 2.02
C ALA A 151 10.50 27.55 1.63
N LEU A 152 9.44 26.86 2.06
CA LEU A 152 8.06 27.29 1.82
C LEU A 152 7.69 28.49 2.71
N PRO A 153 6.86 29.44 2.22
CA PRO A 153 6.29 30.49 3.06
C PRO A 153 5.56 29.91 4.28
N ALA A 154 5.65 30.56 5.44
CA ALA A 154 4.95 30.10 6.65
C ALA A 154 3.41 30.07 6.51
N SER A 155 2.85 30.82 5.56
CA SER A 155 1.42 30.80 5.21
C SER A 155 1.02 29.68 4.26
N THR A 156 1.96 28.84 3.85
CA THR A 156 1.70 27.71 2.95
C THR A 156 0.79 26.73 3.66
N HIS A 157 -0.24 26.26 2.96
CA HIS A 157 -1.17 25.29 3.51
C HIS A 157 -0.42 23.98 3.83
N PRO A 158 -0.64 23.31 4.98
CA PRO A 158 0.12 22.11 5.36
C PRO A 158 0.09 20.93 4.38
N MET A 159 -0.90 20.90 3.47
CA MET A 159 -1.03 19.87 2.42
C MET A 159 -0.32 20.23 1.09
N THR A 160 0.29 21.42 0.99
CA THR A 160 1.07 21.89 -0.17
C THR A 160 2.55 21.57 0.02
#